data_AF-A0A7C8YCE3-F1
#
_entry.id   AF-A0A7C8YCE3-F1
#
_cell.length_a   1.000
_cell.length_b   1.000
_cell.length_c   1.000
_cell.angle_alpha   90.00
_cell.angle_beta   90.00
_cell.angle_gamma   90.00
#
_symmetry.space_group_name_H-M   'P 1'
#
loop_
_entity.id
_entity.type
_entity.pdbx_description
1 polymer ?
#
loop_
_entity_poly.entity_id
_entity_poly.type
_entity_poly.pdbx_seq_one_letter_code
_entity_poly.pdbx_strand_id
1 'polypeptide(L)'
;HIVCRNATLTGFSFATSLSTHFITDPTGEKATALSKWAAANTELLSLKRQTILEARLSKLHPKLLNVAQLNQKKGNEAIVDEKIWLRGHVEQLDVRGVRVYVGCNGCGQKTDVDKGQEFTCDNKYCKGKKRMACARWNKHN
;
A
#
# COMPACT_ATOMS: atom_id res chain seq x y z
N HIS A 1 -18.76 7.13 -21.88
CA HIS A 1 -17.30 6.97 -22.04
C HIS A 1 -16.66 6.89 -20.66
N ILE A 2 -16.14 5.72 -20.27
CA ILE A 2 -15.37 5.57 -19.04
C ILE A 2 -13.93 5.95 -19.38
N VAL A 3 -13.40 7.00 -18.77
CA VAL A 3 -12.01 7.40 -18.96
C VAL A 3 -11.17 6.69 -17.91
N CYS A 4 -10.41 5.68 -18.33
CA CYS A 4 -9.45 5.00 -17.49
C CYS A 4 -8.27 5.94 -17.20
N ARG A 5 -8.09 6.36 -15.94
CA ARG A 5 -6.85 7.03 -15.51
C ARG A 5 -6.05 6.05 -14.66
N ASN A 6 -4.79 5.84 -15.01
CA ASN A 6 -3.85 5.09 -14.17
C ASN A 6 -3.64 5.87 -12.87
N ALA A 7 -4.18 5.37 -11.76
CA ALA A 7 -3.80 5.84 -10.44
C ALA A 7 -2.44 5.23 -10.10
N THR A 8 -1.48 6.07 -9.73
CA THR A 8 -0.06 5.74 -9.47
C THR A 8 0.18 4.95 -8.18
N LEU A 9 -0.66 3.98 -7.86
CA LEU A 9 -0.48 3.00 -6.78
C LEU A 9 -0.94 1.64 -7.32
N THR A 10 -0.05 0.67 -7.30
CA THR A 10 -0.21 -0.72 -7.76
C THR A 10 -1.66 -1.24 -7.73
N GLY A 11 -2.32 -1.27 -8.89
CA GLY A 11 -3.70 -1.76 -9.03
C GLY A 11 -4.51 -1.00 -10.09
N PHE A 12 -5.81 -1.30 -10.17
CA PHE A 12 -6.77 -0.54 -10.97
C PHE A 12 -7.76 0.15 -10.03
N SER A 13 -7.91 1.47 -10.18
CA SER A 13 -8.89 2.27 -9.45
C SER A 13 -9.78 2.99 -10.45
N PHE A 14 -11.09 3.01 -10.16
CA PHE A 14 -12.07 3.72 -10.96
C PHE A 14 -12.40 5.04 -10.28
N ALA A 15 -12.08 6.16 -10.94
CA ALA A 15 -12.51 7.48 -10.54
C ALA A 15 -13.69 7.92 -11.40
N THR A 16 -14.70 8.51 -10.78
CA THR A 16 -15.89 9.03 -11.45
C THR A 16 -15.74 10.53 -11.71
N SER A 17 -16.20 10.99 -12.87
CA SER A 17 -16.40 12.41 -13.19
C SER A 17 -17.88 12.77 -13.16
N LEU A 18 -18.21 14.08 -13.25
CA LEU A 18 -19.59 14.57 -13.41
C LEU A 18 -20.31 14.01 -14.65
N SER A 19 -19.57 13.47 -15.63
CA SER A 19 -20.12 12.84 -16.84
C SER A 19 -20.23 11.31 -16.75
N THR A 20 -20.01 10.74 -15.56
CA THR A 20 -20.08 9.29 -15.35
C THR A 20 -21.49 8.90 -14.93
N HIS A 21 -22.10 7.98 -15.66
CA HIS A 21 -23.42 7.43 -15.35
C HIS A 21 -23.31 5.97 -14.94
N PHE A 22 -23.94 5.63 -13.81
CA PHE A 22 -24.08 4.26 -13.34
C PHE A 22 -25.46 3.75 -13.72
N ILE A 23 -25.49 2.68 -14.52
CA ILE A 23 -26.73 2.00 -14.88
C ILE A 23 -26.87 0.81 -13.94
N THR A 24 -27.90 0.84 -13.10
CA THR A 24 -28.12 -0.16 -12.05
C THR A 24 -28.82 -1.43 -12.54
N ASP A 25 -29.57 -1.32 -13.64
CA ASP A 25 -30.24 -2.45 -14.29
C ASP A 25 -29.90 -2.46 -15.79
N PRO A 26 -28.66 -2.84 -16.14
CA PRO A 26 -28.24 -2.85 -17.53
C PRO A 26 -28.97 -3.95 -18.29
N THR A 27 -29.51 -3.60 -19.45
CA THR A 27 -30.14 -4.56 -20.37
C THR A 27 -29.17 -4.94 -21.49
N GLY A 28 -29.46 -6.05 -22.18
CA GLY A 28 -28.70 -6.52 -23.34
C GLY A 28 -27.80 -7.72 -23.06
N GLU A 29 -27.18 -8.24 -24.13
CA GLU A 29 -26.50 -9.54 -24.13
C GLU A 29 -25.36 -9.63 -23.11
N LYS A 30 -24.55 -8.57 -22.99
CA LYS A 30 -23.43 -8.51 -22.03
C LYS A 30 -23.91 -8.52 -20.57
N ALA A 31 -24.99 -7.81 -20.27
CA ALA A 31 -25.56 -7.80 -18.94
C ALA A 31 -26.15 -9.17 -18.58
N THR A 32 -26.88 -9.78 -19.51
CA THR A 32 -27.40 -11.14 -19.35
C THR A 32 -26.29 -12.17 -19.15
N ALA A 33 -25.21 -12.10 -19.93
CA ALA A 33 -24.06 -12.99 -19.79
C ALA A 33 -23.38 -12.83 -18.42
N LEU A 34 -23.21 -11.59 -17.95
CA LEU A 34 -22.65 -11.31 -16.63
C LEU A 34 -23.56 -11.85 -15.52
N SER A 35 -24.88 -11.65 -15.62
CA SER A 35 -25.85 -12.16 -14.63
C SER A 35 -25.84 -13.68 -14.58
N LYS A 36 -25.80 -14.36 -15.73
CA LYS A 36 -25.67 -15.83 -15.81
C LYS A 36 -24.36 -16.32 -15.19
N TRP A 37 -23.25 -15.67 -15.52
CA TRP A 37 -21.95 -16.00 -14.93
C TRP A 37 -21.94 -15.78 -13.41
N ALA A 38 -22.52 -14.67 -12.93
CA ALA A 38 -22.59 -14.36 -11.51
C ALA A 38 -23.44 -15.38 -10.75
N ALA A 39 -24.59 -15.78 -11.30
CA ALA A 39 -25.44 -16.81 -10.72
C ALA A 39 -24.71 -18.17 -10.65
N ALA A 40 -23.99 -18.56 -11.71
CA ALA A 40 -23.20 -19.78 -11.76
C ALA A 40 -21.99 -19.78 -10.80
N ASN A 41 -21.48 -18.59 -10.42
CA ASN A 41 -20.29 -18.43 -9.58
C ASN A 41 -20.61 -17.82 -8.20
N THR A 42 -21.82 -18.07 -7.68
CA THR A 42 -22.30 -17.46 -6.43
C THR A 42 -21.39 -17.75 -5.23
N GLU A 43 -20.84 -18.96 -5.13
CA GLU A 43 -19.92 -19.34 -4.05
C GLU A 43 -18.60 -18.56 -4.11
N LEU A 44 -18.00 -18.45 -5.30
CA LEU A 44 -16.78 -17.69 -5.52
C LEU A 44 -16.98 -16.21 -5.19
N LEU A 45 -18.11 -15.62 -5.60
CA LEU A 45 -18.46 -14.24 -5.29
C LEU A 45 -18.66 -14.03 -3.79
N SER A 46 -19.30 -14.97 -3.11
CA SER A 46 -19.51 -14.94 -1.66
C SER A 46 -18.19 -15.01 -0.91
N LEU A 47 -17.30 -15.93 -1.29
CA LEU A 47 -15.96 -16.04 -0.73
C LEU A 47 -15.17 -14.74 -0.92
N LYS A 48 -15.14 -14.18 -2.13
CA LYS A 48 -14.44 -12.92 -2.40
C LYS A 48 -15.02 -11.74 -1.61
N ARG A 49 -16.35 -11.66 -1.46
CA ARG A 49 -17.00 -10.64 -0.61
C ARG A 49 -16.59 -10.79 0.85
N GLN A 50 -16.58 -12.02 1.36
CA GLN A 50 -16.14 -12.29 2.73
C GLN A 50 -14.67 -11.89 2.93
N THR A 51 -13.78 -12.25 2.02
CA THR A 51 -12.37 -11.85 2.06
C THR A 51 -12.21 -10.32 2.07
N ILE A 52 -12.97 -9.59 1.24
CA ILE A 52 -12.95 -8.12 1.23
C ILE A 52 -13.47 -7.54 2.57
N LEU A 53 -14.54 -8.13 3.13
CA LEU A 53 -15.09 -7.70 4.41
C LEU A 53 -14.09 -7.92 5.55
N GLU A 54 -13.50 -9.10 5.62
CA GLU A 54 -12.47 -9.46 6.60
C GLU A 54 -11.26 -8.51 6.51
N ALA A 55 -10.86 -8.11 5.31
CA ALA A 55 -9.78 -7.13 5.11
C ALA A 55 -10.15 -5.75 5.68
N ARG A 56 -11.38 -5.29 5.42
CA ARG A 56 -11.88 -4.01 5.92
C ARG A 56 -11.99 -4.01 7.45
N LEU A 57 -12.49 -5.12 8.02
CA LEU A 57 -12.56 -5.30 9.47
C LEU A 57 -11.16 -5.42 10.11
N SER A 58 -10.21 -6.06 9.43
CA SER A 58 -8.82 -6.15 9.88
C SER A 58 -8.12 -4.79 9.93
N LYS A 59 -8.56 -3.79 9.15
CA LYS A 59 -8.09 -2.40 9.29
C LYS A 59 -8.53 -1.77 10.61
N LEU A 60 -9.68 -2.17 11.16
CA LEU A 60 -10.16 -1.73 12.47
C LEU A 60 -9.47 -2.50 13.59
N HIS A 61 -9.26 -3.80 13.41
CA HIS A 61 -8.66 -4.69 14.42
C HIS A 61 -7.49 -5.45 13.80
N PRO A 62 -6.25 -4.96 13.97
CA PRO A 62 -5.10 -5.55 13.34
C PRO A 62 -4.89 -6.99 13.82
N LYS A 63 -5.07 -7.95 12.91
CA LYS A 63 -4.81 -9.35 13.19
C LYS A 63 -3.30 -9.55 13.33
N LEU A 64 -2.89 -9.96 14.53
CA LEU A 64 -1.50 -10.30 14.82
C LEU A 64 -1.20 -11.69 14.24
N LEU A 65 -0.31 -11.77 13.26
CA LEU A 65 0.15 -13.02 12.66
C LEU A 65 1.56 -13.36 13.16
N ASN A 66 1.88 -14.65 13.20
CA ASN A 66 3.27 -15.12 13.30
C ASN A 66 3.83 -15.43 11.90
N VAL A 67 5.14 -15.69 11.83
CA VAL A 67 5.84 -15.95 10.55
C VAL A 67 5.31 -17.20 9.85
N ALA A 68 4.95 -18.24 10.59
CA ALA A 68 4.40 -19.48 10.01
C ALA A 68 3.04 -19.23 9.32
N GLN A 69 2.16 -18.44 9.94
CA GLN A 69 0.88 -18.04 9.36
C GLN A 69 1.05 -17.14 8.13
N LEU A 70 2.07 -16.26 8.13
CA LEU A 70 2.39 -15.44 6.96
C LEU A 70 2.84 -16.31 5.78
N ASN A 71 3.72 -17.29 6.03
CA ASN A 71 4.25 -18.17 4.97
C ASN A 71 3.20 -19.09 4.37
N GLN A 72 2.14 -19.43 5.11
CA GLN A 72 1.01 -20.20 4.59
C GLN A 72 0.09 -19.36 3.69
N LYS A 73 0.18 -18.03 3.75
CA LYS A 73 -0.63 -17.16 2.94
C LYS A 73 -0.12 -17.15 1.49
N LYS A 74 -0.95 -17.59 0.56
CA LYS A 74 -0.61 -17.55 -0.87
C LYS A 74 -0.61 -16.09 -1.35
N GLY A 75 0.44 -15.68 -2.07
CA GLY A 75 0.57 -14.30 -2.58
C GLY A 75 -0.59 -13.84 -3.47
N ASN A 76 -1.34 -14.79 -4.04
CA ASN A 76 -2.46 -14.56 -4.95
C ASN A 76 -3.78 -14.23 -4.20
N GLU A 77 -3.78 -14.36 -2.88
CA GLU A 77 -4.91 -14.02 -1.98
C GLU A 77 -4.70 -12.68 -1.28
N ALA A 78 -3.58 -12.01 -1.54
CA ALA A 78 -3.29 -10.69 -1.01
C ALA A 78 -4.30 -9.67 -1.56
N ILE A 79 -4.84 -8.87 -0.66
CA ILE A 79 -5.79 -7.81 -1.00
C ILE A 79 -4.99 -6.53 -1.21
N VAL A 80 -5.44 -5.67 -2.13
CA VAL A 80 -4.81 -4.37 -2.36
C VAL A 80 -4.74 -3.58 -1.04
N ASP A 81 -3.55 -3.06 -0.72
CA ASP A 81 -3.21 -2.33 0.52
C ASP A 81 -3.43 -3.10 1.83
N GLU A 82 -3.27 -4.42 1.81
CA GLU A 82 -3.28 -5.20 3.04
C GLU A 82 -2.10 -4.84 3.96
N LYS A 83 -2.41 -4.58 5.24
CA LYS A 83 -1.43 -4.35 6.29
C LYS A 83 -1.48 -5.51 7.28
N ILE A 84 -0.34 -6.16 7.49
CA ILE A 84 -0.20 -7.29 8.41
C ILE A 84 0.64 -6.85 9.61
N TRP A 85 0.20 -7.24 10.80
CA TRP A 85 0.95 -7.02 12.02
C TRP A 85 1.62 -8.32 12.44
N LEU A 86 2.94 -8.29 12.59
CA LEU A 86 3.73 -9.47 12.95
C LEU A 86 4.17 -9.40 14.40
N ARG A 87 4.02 -10.51 15.12
CA ARG A 87 4.67 -10.71 16.42
C ARG A 87 5.82 -11.68 16.25
N GLY A 88 7.02 -11.25 16.61
CA GLY A 88 8.22 -12.07 16.52
C GLY A 88 9.31 -11.56 17.44
N HIS A 89 10.35 -12.37 17.57
CA HIS A 89 11.61 -12.04 18.24
C HIS A 89 12.71 -11.97 17.18
N VAL A 90 13.55 -10.95 17.24
CA VAL A 90 14.71 -10.83 16.35
C VAL A 90 15.89 -11.51 17.04
N GLU A 91 16.25 -12.71 16.57
CA GLU A 91 17.32 -13.50 17.18
C GLU A 91 18.72 -12.98 16.82
N GLN A 92 18.91 -12.50 15.59
CA GLN A 92 20.17 -11.93 15.12
C GLN A 92 19.91 -10.68 14.30
N LEU A 93 20.44 -9.56 14.77
CA LEU A 93 20.42 -8.31 14.03
C LEU A 93 21.68 -8.23 13.15
N ASP A 94 21.53 -8.38 11.83
CA ASP A 94 22.65 -8.16 10.91
C ASP A 94 22.91 -6.66 10.76
N VAL A 95 23.70 -6.11 11.68
CA VAL A 95 24.11 -4.71 11.70
C VAL A 95 24.87 -4.29 10.45
N ARG A 96 25.47 -5.23 9.70
CA ARG A 96 26.16 -4.95 8.42
C ARG A 96 25.17 -4.54 7.33
N GLY A 97 23.91 -4.95 7.45
CA GLY A 97 22.83 -4.53 6.54
C GLY A 97 22.31 -3.12 6.82
N VAL A 98 22.62 -2.53 7.98
CA VAL A 98 22.15 -1.19 8.35
C VAL A 98 22.96 -0.14 7.61
N ARG A 99 22.39 0.36 6.51
CA ARG A 99 22.97 1.48 5.76
C ARG A 99 22.62 2.80 6.45
N VAL A 100 23.59 3.33 7.18
CA VAL A 100 23.55 4.70 7.71
C VAL A 100 23.95 5.70 6.64
N TYR A 101 23.32 6.86 6.64
CA TYR A 101 23.65 7.97 5.77
C TYR A 101 23.45 9.30 6.50
N VAL A 102 24.04 10.37 5.98
CA VAL A 102 23.79 11.72 6.46
C VAL A 102 22.66 12.33 5.64
N GLY A 103 21.66 12.88 6.33
CA GLY A 103 20.46 13.41 5.70
C GLY A 103 19.84 14.58 6.46
N CYS A 104 18.98 15.32 5.78
CA CYS A 104 18.25 16.46 6.33
C CYS A 104 17.45 16.06 7.58
N ASN A 105 17.58 16.82 8.68
CA ASN A 105 16.80 16.62 9.90
C ASN A 105 15.28 16.87 9.70
N GLY A 106 14.88 17.58 8.65
CA GLY A 106 13.47 17.85 8.32
C GLY A 106 12.80 16.79 7.45
N CYS A 107 13.37 16.50 6.27
CA CYS A 107 12.74 15.61 5.28
C CYS A 107 13.43 14.25 5.11
N GLY A 108 14.61 14.05 5.71
CA GLY A 108 15.39 12.82 5.57
C GLY A 108 16.13 12.69 4.23
N GLN A 109 16.02 13.66 3.31
CA GLN A 109 16.79 13.64 2.06
C GLN A 109 18.28 13.50 2.34
N LYS A 110 18.94 12.55 1.66
CA LYS A 110 20.40 12.38 1.74
C LYS A 110 21.10 13.67 1.33
N THR A 111 22.20 13.99 2.01
CA THR A 111 23.04 15.15 1.73
C THR A 111 24.50 14.77 1.86
N ASP A 112 25.36 15.50 1.15
CA ASP A 112 26.83 15.38 1.25
C ASP A 112 27.42 16.36 2.28
N VAL A 113 26.57 17.16 2.93
CA VAL A 113 26.96 18.05 4.04
C VAL A 113 27.31 17.21 5.27
N ASP A 114 28.40 17.58 5.96
CA ASP A 114 28.88 16.86 7.13
C ASP A 114 27.87 16.87 8.28
N LYS A 115 27.83 15.77 9.04
CA LYS A 115 26.95 15.63 10.20
C LYS A 115 27.17 16.78 11.19
N GLY A 116 26.08 17.41 11.61
CA GLY A 116 26.06 18.52 12.57
C GLY A 116 26.10 19.90 11.92
N GLN A 117 26.32 20.00 10.61
CA GLN A 117 26.32 21.29 9.92
C GLN A 117 24.92 21.73 9.51
N GLU A 118 24.72 23.05 9.53
CA GLU A 118 23.52 23.70 9.01
C GLU A 118 23.63 23.86 7.48
N PHE A 119 22.55 23.56 6.77
CA PHE A 119 22.45 23.71 5.31
C PHE A 119 21.01 24.01 4.87
N THR A 120 20.87 24.52 3.65
CA THR A 120 19.58 24.63 2.97
C THR A 120 19.28 23.32 2.24
N CYS A 121 18.12 22.72 2.51
CA CYS A 121 17.76 21.46 1.89
C CYS A 121 17.16 21.65 0.49
N ASP A 122 17.72 21.00 -0.52
CA ASP A 122 17.30 21.11 -1.93
C ASP A 122 16.01 20.35 -2.25
N ASN A 123 15.48 19.57 -1.31
CA ASN A 123 14.24 18.85 -1.51
C ASN A 123 13.07 19.85 -1.57
N LYS A 124 12.36 19.89 -2.70
CA LYS A 124 11.20 20.75 -2.97
C LYS A 124 10.10 20.68 -1.89
N TYR A 125 9.98 19.54 -1.20
CA TYR A 125 8.99 19.33 -0.14
C TYR A 125 9.50 19.74 1.25
N CYS A 126 10.79 20.09 1.37
CA CYS A 126 11.40 20.51 2.61
C CYS A 126 11.38 22.04 2.75
N LYS A 127 10.36 22.56 3.45
CA LYS A 127 10.13 24.01 3.60
C LYS A 127 11.12 24.78 4.49
N GLY A 128 12.21 24.16 4.95
CA GLY A 128 13.11 24.79 5.93
C GLY A 128 14.42 25.23 5.30
N LYS A 129 14.76 26.51 5.44
CA LYS A 129 16.00 27.12 4.93
C LYS A 129 17.22 26.84 5.81
N LYS A 130 16.98 26.52 7.08
CA LYS A 130 17.98 26.13 8.08
C LYS A 130 17.70 24.70 8.54
N ARG A 131 18.39 23.73 7.95
CA ARG A 131 18.31 22.31 8.29
C ARG A 131 19.65 21.85 8.79
N MET A 132 19.64 20.81 9.62
CA MET A 132 20.87 20.20 10.12
C MET A 132 21.08 18.86 9.46
N ALA A 133 22.31 18.59 9.06
CA ALA A 133 22.74 17.29 8.57
C ALA A 133 22.83 16.32 9.75
N CYS A 134 22.00 15.28 9.76
CA CYS A 134 21.92 14.32 10.85
C CYS A 134 22.16 12.90 10.34
N ALA A 135 22.68 12.04 11.22
CA ALA A 135 22.72 10.61 10.96
C ALA A 135 21.28 10.08 10.82
N ARG A 136 21.04 9.33 9.75
CA ARG A 136 19.79 8.65 9.44
C ARG A 136 20.10 7.20 9.12
N TRP A 137 19.11 6.34 9.25
CA TRP A 137 19.15 4.97 8.76
C TRP A 137 18.06 4.80 7.71
N ASN A 138 18.35 4.03 6.66
CA ASN A 138 17.31 3.66 5.71
C ASN A 138 16.37 2.64 6.37
N LYS A 139 15.07 2.91 6.34
CA LYS A 139 14.03 1.88 6.56
C LYS A 139 13.83 1.11 5.26
N HIS A 140 14.83 0.34 4.83
CA HIS A 140 14.68 -0.59 3.71
C HIS A 140 15.43 -1.87 4.03
N ASN A 141 14.70 -2.86 4.56
CA ASN A 141 14.11 -3.94 3.76
C ASN A 141 12.76 -4.31 4.36
#